data_AF-A0A2Z3R2X3-F1
#
_entry.id   AF-A0A2Z3R2X3-F1
#
_cell.length_a   1.000
_cell.length_b   1.000
_cell.length_c   1.000
_cell.angle_alpha   90.00
_cell.angle_beta   90.00
_cell.angle_gamma   90.00
#
_symmetry.space_group_name_H-M   'P 1'
#
loop_
_entity.id
_entity.type
_entity.pdbx_description
1 polymer ?
#
loop_
_entity_poly.entity_id
_entity_poly.type
_entity_poly.pdbx_seq_one_letter_code
_entity_poly.pdbx_strand_id
1 'polypeptide(L)'
;MNCLVRPRSTSPTRATDPQPELRQPVHELPALAFQPVVSRTDSRLWNAYIQRYHYLGFSPLPGAQIRYFVTAQERLVALLGFGASAWQTAPRDRFIGWTPQQRQDRLHLIVNNGRFVILPWVRCPGLASQILGRVARQLPSDWQTRYGYRPVLLETFVETPRFRGTSYRAANWILVGQTQGRGKLGPAKKISVPIKDIWLYPLARNFRQILTQQS
;
A
#
# COMPACT_ATOMS: atom_id res chain seq x y z
N MET A 1 -4.28 -24.53 13.64
CA MET A 1 -4.62 -23.88 14.92
C MET A 1 -4.39 -22.37 14.78
N ASN A 2 -5.45 -21.58 14.62
CA ASN A 2 -5.33 -20.12 14.56
C ASN A 2 -5.31 -19.56 15.99
N CYS A 3 -4.14 -19.17 16.47
CA CYS A 3 -4.04 -18.31 17.64
C CYS A 3 -4.55 -16.92 17.24
N LEU A 4 -5.83 -16.64 17.53
CA LEU A 4 -6.41 -15.31 17.43
C LEU A 4 -5.78 -14.45 18.53
N VAL A 5 -4.58 -13.92 18.27
CA VAL A 5 -4.03 -12.82 19.05
C VAL A 5 -4.99 -11.65 18.89
N ARG A 6 -5.83 -11.40 19.91
CA ARG A 6 -6.67 -10.21 19.97
C ARG A 6 -5.75 -8.99 19.79
N PRO A 7 -5.95 -8.14 18.77
CA PRO A 7 -5.15 -6.93 18.66
C PRO A 7 -5.36 -6.11 19.93
N ARG A 8 -4.27 -5.84 20.67
CA ARG A 8 -4.28 -4.89 21.79
C ARG A 8 -4.83 -3.57 21.26
N SER A 9 -5.70 -2.91 22.04
CA SER A 9 -6.40 -1.66 21.74
C SER A 9 -5.65 -0.78 20.73
N THR A 10 -6.17 -0.72 19.51
CA THR A 10 -5.74 0.21 18.45
C THR A 10 -6.56 1.49 18.51
N SER A 11 -7.20 1.76 19.66
CA SER A 11 -8.05 2.92 19.86
C SER A 11 -7.25 4.19 19.61
N PRO A 12 -7.80 5.12 18.83
CA PRO A 12 -7.14 6.39 18.61
C PRO A 12 -6.86 7.12 19.93
N THR A 13 -5.74 7.83 20.00
CA THR A 13 -5.31 8.56 21.20
C THR A 13 -5.15 10.04 20.87
N ARG A 14 -4.91 10.88 21.89
CA ARG A 14 -4.59 12.31 21.66
C ARG A 14 -3.39 12.53 20.75
N ALA A 15 -2.44 11.58 20.72
CA ALA A 15 -1.28 11.64 19.83
C ALA A 15 -1.66 11.60 18.33
N THR A 16 -2.86 11.13 18.00
CA THR A 16 -3.35 11.13 16.62
C THR A 16 -4.43 12.18 16.39
N ASP A 17 -4.59 13.19 17.26
CA ASP A 17 -5.58 14.26 17.09
C ASP A 17 -5.29 15.14 15.89
N PRO A 18 -6.35 15.72 15.27
CA PRO A 18 -6.18 16.71 14.21
C PRO A 18 -5.18 17.80 14.58
N GLN A 19 -4.31 18.12 13.63
CA GLN A 19 -3.32 19.19 13.75
C GLN A 19 -3.77 20.41 12.92
N PRO A 20 -3.17 21.61 13.11
CA PRO A 20 -3.47 22.79 12.30
C PRO A 20 -3.40 22.52 10.79
N GLU A 21 -4.19 23.18 9.95
CA GLU A 21 -4.16 22.91 8.51
C GLU A 21 -2.79 23.24 7.90
N LEU A 22 -2.30 22.36 7.02
CA LEU A 22 -1.17 22.60 6.13
C LEU A 22 -1.71 22.74 4.71
N ARG A 23 -1.75 23.98 4.21
CA ARG A 23 -2.27 24.29 2.87
C ARG A 23 -1.20 25.02 2.06
N GLN A 24 -0.57 24.30 1.15
CA GLN A 24 0.39 24.83 0.17
C GLN A 24 0.55 23.83 -0.97
N PRO A 25 1.01 24.25 -2.16
CA PRO A 25 1.31 23.32 -3.25
C PRO A 25 2.55 22.46 -2.93
N VAL A 26 2.66 21.30 -3.60
CA VAL A 26 3.68 20.31 -3.27
C VAL A 26 5.12 20.78 -3.53
N HIS A 27 5.32 21.73 -4.44
CA HIS A 27 6.65 22.28 -4.74
C HIS A 27 7.14 23.27 -3.67
N GLU A 28 6.26 23.77 -2.79
CA GLU A 28 6.60 24.60 -1.63
C GLU A 28 6.80 23.77 -0.37
N LEU A 29 6.47 22.47 -0.39
CA LEU A 29 6.75 21.59 0.74
C LEU A 29 8.26 21.34 0.88
N PRO A 30 8.78 21.31 2.12
CA PRO A 30 10.09 20.76 2.38
C PRO A 30 10.23 19.33 1.83
N ALA A 31 11.48 18.90 1.63
CA ALA A 31 11.77 17.56 1.16
C ALA A 31 11.11 16.50 2.05
N LEU A 32 10.32 15.62 1.43
CA LEU A 32 9.68 14.52 2.16
C LEU A 32 10.72 13.50 2.65
N ALA A 33 10.58 13.05 3.90
CA ALA A 33 11.30 11.92 4.46
C ALA A 33 10.35 10.73 4.65
N PHE A 34 10.85 9.52 4.40
CA PHE A 34 10.10 8.27 4.54
C PHE A 34 10.78 7.44 5.61
N GLN A 35 10.20 7.44 6.81
CA GLN A 35 10.77 6.82 8.00
C GLN A 35 10.14 5.43 8.20
N PRO A 36 10.90 4.33 8.08
CA PRO A 36 10.38 3.00 8.37
C PRO A 36 9.94 2.87 9.83
N VAL A 37 8.76 2.29 10.05
CA VAL A 37 8.23 1.99 11.38
C VAL A 37 8.91 0.73 11.92
N VAL A 38 9.84 0.91 12.86
CA VAL A 38 10.66 -0.18 13.41
C VAL A 38 10.40 -0.45 14.89
N SER A 39 10.08 0.58 15.68
CA SER A 39 9.88 0.43 17.12
C SER A 39 8.47 -0.03 17.48
N ARG A 40 8.31 -0.60 18.68
CA ARG A 40 6.99 -0.97 19.21
C ARG A 40 6.09 0.25 19.43
N THR A 41 6.67 1.37 19.85
CA THR A 41 5.96 2.63 20.09
C THR A 41 5.43 3.19 18.78
N ASP A 42 6.29 3.29 17.76
CA ASP A 42 5.92 3.74 16.42
C ASP A 42 4.88 2.83 15.78
N SER A 43 5.02 1.51 15.99
CA SER A 43 4.03 0.55 15.52
C SER A 43 2.64 0.81 16.09
N ARG A 44 2.53 1.15 17.38
CA ARG A 44 1.24 1.48 18.00
C ARG A 44 0.69 2.81 17.47
N LEU A 45 1.55 3.81 17.35
CA LEU A 45 1.18 5.12 16.82
C LEU A 45 0.67 5.03 15.38
N TRP A 46 1.39 4.31 14.52
CA TRP A 46 0.99 4.05 13.14
C TRP A 46 -0.37 3.34 13.08
N ASN A 47 -0.58 2.30 13.90
CA ASN A 47 -1.85 1.58 13.95
C ASN A 47 -3.01 2.51 14.38
N ALA A 48 -2.79 3.40 15.35
CA ALA A 48 -3.79 4.36 15.80
C ALA A 48 -4.14 5.39 14.71
N TYR A 49 -3.17 5.88 13.94
CA TYR A 49 -3.43 6.76 12.79
C TYR A 49 -4.23 6.04 11.70
N ILE A 50 -3.87 4.80 11.36
CA ILE A 50 -4.60 4.01 10.37
C ILE A 50 -6.02 3.70 10.86
N GLN A 51 -6.19 3.35 12.13
CA GLN A 51 -7.51 3.13 12.72
C GLN A 51 -8.39 4.38 12.63
N ARG A 52 -7.82 5.56 12.86
CA ARG A 52 -8.58 6.81 12.87
C ARG A 52 -8.89 7.35 11.48
N TYR A 53 -7.92 7.30 10.55
CA TYR A 53 -8.00 8.07 9.30
C TYR A 53 -8.07 7.25 8.02
N HIS A 54 -7.70 5.98 8.04
CA HIS A 54 -7.88 5.14 6.87
C HIS A 54 -9.34 4.64 6.81
N TYR A 55 -9.98 4.73 5.64
CA TYR A 55 -11.39 4.38 5.49
C TYR A 55 -11.73 2.90 5.78
N LEU A 56 -10.74 2.01 5.70
CA LEU A 56 -10.85 0.59 6.11
C LEU A 56 -10.51 0.33 7.58
N GLY A 57 -10.09 1.36 8.32
CA GLY A 57 -9.51 1.22 9.65
C GLY A 57 -8.24 0.37 9.67
N PHE A 58 -7.80 0.02 10.88
CA PHE A 58 -6.64 -0.82 11.08
C PHE A 58 -7.01 -2.30 10.99
N SER A 59 -6.25 -3.02 10.17
CA SER A 59 -6.10 -4.46 10.26
C SER A 59 -4.62 -4.81 10.03
N PRO A 60 -4.10 -5.89 10.64
CA PRO A 60 -2.74 -6.31 10.41
C PRO A 60 -2.46 -6.55 8.92
N LEU A 61 -1.32 -6.06 8.42
CA LEU A 61 -0.86 -6.37 7.06
C LEU A 61 -0.38 -7.82 7.00
N PRO A 62 -0.63 -8.55 5.90
CA PRO A 62 -0.23 -9.94 5.76
C PRO A 62 1.27 -10.08 5.46
N GLY A 63 1.88 -11.13 5.99
CA GLY A 63 3.23 -11.58 5.64
C GLY A 63 4.32 -10.54 5.89
N ALA A 64 5.37 -10.57 5.04
CA ALA A 64 6.42 -9.57 5.03
C ALA A 64 5.82 -8.18 4.77
N GLN A 65 6.17 -7.21 5.62
CA GLN A 65 5.60 -5.86 5.60
C GLN A 65 6.62 -4.77 5.91
N ILE A 66 6.42 -3.59 5.33
CA ILE A 66 7.09 -2.34 5.73
C ILE A 66 6.02 -1.25 5.82
N ARG A 67 6.12 -0.43 6.86
CA ARG A 67 5.23 0.71 7.11
C ARG A 67 6.08 1.96 7.22
N TYR A 68 5.54 3.09 6.78
CA TYR A 68 6.23 4.37 6.82
C TYR A 68 5.38 5.44 7.48
N PHE A 69 6.06 6.29 8.24
CA PHE A 69 5.66 7.68 8.40
C PHE A 69 6.28 8.50 7.27
N VAL A 70 5.50 9.42 6.71
CA VAL A 70 5.98 10.37 5.71
C VAL A 70 5.91 11.76 6.31
N THR A 71 7.06 12.42 6.43
CA THR A 71 7.16 13.76 7.03
C THR A 71 7.67 14.78 6.02
N ALA A 72 7.30 16.05 6.19
CA ALA A 72 7.97 17.19 5.59
C ALA A 72 8.63 17.97 6.73
N GLN A 73 9.97 17.88 6.85
CA GLN A 73 10.68 18.18 8.10
C GLN A 73 10.06 17.39 9.29
N GLU A 74 9.69 18.06 10.37
CA GLU A 74 9.06 17.47 11.56
C GLU A 74 7.56 17.19 11.37
N ARG A 75 6.96 17.68 10.28
CA ARG A 75 5.51 17.60 10.06
C ARG A 75 5.14 16.24 9.47
N LEU A 76 4.42 15.41 10.23
CA LEU A 76 3.79 14.20 9.68
C LEU A 76 2.68 14.58 8.68
N VAL A 77 2.79 14.10 7.45
CA VAL A 77 1.84 14.43 6.37
C VAL A 77 1.07 13.22 5.83
N ALA A 78 1.65 12.03 5.90
CA ALA A 78 1.03 10.82 5.38
C ALA A 78 1.58 9.56 6.06
N LEU A 79 0.87 8.44 5.86
CA LEU A 79 1.30 7.12 6.28
C LEU A 79 1.13 6.13 5.13
N LEU A 80 2.08 5.20 5.03
CA LEU A 80 2.06 4.11 4.05
C LEU A 80 2.21 2.76 4.75
N GLY A 81 1.60 1.73 4.19
CA GLY A 81 1.74 0.34 4.59
C GLY A 81 1.83 -0.56 3.38
N PHE A 82 2.86 -1.38 3.36
CA PHE A 82 3.16 -2.36 2.33
C PHE A 82 3.18 -3.76 2.96
N GLY A 83 2.57 -4.73 2.30
CA GLY A 83 2.51 -6.13 2.76
C GLY A 83 2.59 -7.11 1.60
N ALA A 84 2.42 -8.40 1.91
CA ALA A 84 2.35 -9.44 0.89
C ALA A 84 1.23 -9.17 -0.13
N SER A 85 1.49 -9.49 -1.40
CA SER A 85 0.51 -9.42 -2.49
C SER A 85 -0.68 -10.35 -2.29
N ALA A 86 -1.80 -10.00 -2.92
CA ALA A 86 -2.95 -10.88 -3.03
C ALA A 86 -2.56 -12.18 -3.73
N TRP A 87 -3.02 -13.32 -3.22
CA TRP A 87 -2.66 -14.63 -3.77
C TRP A 87 -2.96 -14.76 -5.27
N GLN A 88 -4.21 -14.47 -5.65
CA GLN A 88 -4.66 -14.54 -7.03
C GLN A 88 -5.39 -13.27 -7.40
N THR A 89 -5.08 -12.72 -8.56
CA THR A 89 -5.74 -11.53 -9.10
C THR A 89 -5.73 -11.63 -10.62
N ALA A 90 -6.83 -12.09 -11.21
CA ALA A 90 -6.88 -12.42 -12.63
C ALA A 90 -6.45 -11.27 -13.57
N PRO A 91 -6.79 -9.99 -13.30
CA PRO A 91 -6.27 -8.88 -14.11
C PRO A 91 -4.75 -8.71 -14.02
N ARG A 92 -4.16 -8.79 -12.82
CA ARG A 92 -2.71 -8.76 -12.62
C ARG A 92 -2.03 -9.96 -13.27
N ASP A 93 -2.57 -11.16 -13.06
CA ASP A 93 -1.96 -12.40 -13.55
C ASP A 93 -1.94 -12.41 -15.10
N ARG A 94 -3.03 -12.00 -15.75
CA ARG A 94 -3.09 -11.78 -17.20
C ARG A 94 -2.16 -10.66 -17.64
N PHE A 95 -2.09 -9.56 -16.88
CA PHE A 95 -1.17 -8.49 -17.18
C PHE A 95 0.25 -9.01 -17.18
N ILE A 96 0.72 -9.75 -16.17
CA ILE A 96 2.09 -10.28 -16.08
C ILE A 96 2.35 -11.34 -17.17
N GLY A 97 1.38 -12.22 -17.43
CA GLY A 97 1.50 -13.33 -18.38
C GLY A 97 2.16 -14.59 -17.79
N TRP A 98 2.22 -14.71 -16.47
CA TRP A 98 2.81 -15.85 -15.78
C TRP A 98 1.85 -17.05 -15.63
N THR A 99 2.42 -18.25 -15.52
CA THR A 99 1.68 -19.49 -15.23
C THR A 99 1.33 -19.58 -13.74
N PRO A 100 0.40 -20.47 -13.33
CA PRO A 100 0.12 -20.72 -11.91
C PRO A 100 1.36 -21.14 -11.10
N GLN A 101 2.26 -21.93 -11.71
CA GLN A 101 3.52 -22.36 -11.08
C GLN A 101 4.46 -21.17 -10.88
N GLN A 102 4.71 -20.38 -11.94
CA GLN A 102 5.52 -19.16 -11.85
C GLN A 102 4.98 -18.18 -10.81
N ARG A 103 3.64 -18.03 -10.71
CA ARG A 103 3.03 -17.24 -9.64
C ARG A 103 3.39 -17.80 -8.28
N GLN A 104 3.19 -19.09 -8.03
CA GLN A 104 3.51 -19.69 -6.73
C GLN A 104 4.97 -19.42 -6.33
N ASP A 105 5.90 -19.51 -7.28
CA ASP A 105 7.33 -19.36 -7.01
C ASP A 105 7.75 -17.88 -6.87
N ARG A 106 7.13 -16.97 -7.65
CA ARG A 106 7.60 -15.57 -7.79
C ARG A 106 6.68 -14.53 -7.15
N LEU A 107 5.53 -14.92 -6.59
CA LEU A 107 4.56 -13.98 -5.99
C LEU A 107 5.18 -13.11 -4.89
N HIS A 108 6.15 -13.64 -4.15
CA HIS A 108 6.86 -12.91 -3.10
C HIS A 108 7.59 -11.65 -3.61
N LEU A 109 7.89 -11.56 -4.91
CA LEU A 109 8.51 -10.38 -5.54
C LEU A 109 7.49 -9.27 -5.86
N ILE A 110 6.21 -9.46 -5.56
CA ILE A 110 5.15 -8.46 -5.66
C ILE A 110 4.76 -7.98 -4.27
N VAL A 111 4.67 -6.67 -4.09
CA VAL A 111 4.31 -6.05 -2.81
C VAL A 111 3.04 -5.22 -2.94
N ASN A 112 2.13 -5.39 -1.98
CA ASN A 112 0.85 -4.70 -1.95
C ASN A 112 0.93 -3.41 -1.14
N ASN A 113 0.56 -2.26 -1.72
CA ASN A 113 0.32 -1.04 -0.96
C ASN A 113 -1.07 -1.08 -0.30
N GLY A 114 -1.15 -1.77 0.84
CA GLY A 114 -2.41 -2.04 1.53
C GLY A 114 -2.92 -0.89 2.40
N ARG A 115 -2.09 0.12 2.72
CA ARG A 115 -2.50 1.34 3.42
C ARG A 115 -1.83 2.55 2.81
N PHE A 116 -2.62 3.56 2.49
CA PHE A 116 -2.12 4.88 2.13
C PHE A 116 -3.11 5.93 2.63
N VAL A 117 -2.64 6.85 3.47
CA VAL A 117 -3.44 7.97 3.98
C VAL A 117 -2.61 9.25 3.94
N ILE A 118 -3.19 10.29 3.34
CA ILE A 118 -2.76 11.67 3.60
C ILE A 118 -3.62 12.17 4.75
N LEU A 119 -2.99 12.77 5.75
CA LEU A 119 -3.70 13.21 6.95
C LEU A 119 -4.70 14.32 6.61
N PRO A 120 -5.87 14.35 7.26
CA PRO A 120 -7.00 15.16 6.80
C PRO A 120 -6.77 16.67 6.91
N TRP A 121 -5.81 17.13 7.71
CA TRP A 121 -5.39 18.53 7.80
C TRP A 121 -4.33 18.91 6.75
N VAL A 122 -3.90 17.98 5.90
CA VAL A 122 -2.94 18.27 4.83
C VAL A 122 -3.69 18.50 3.53
N ARG A 123 -3.72 19.75 3.07
CA ARG A 123 -4.30 20.20 1.81
C ARG A 123 -3.19 20.60 0.85
N CYS A 124 -2.55 19.60 0.27
CA CYS A 124 -1.45 19.78 -0.66
C CYS A 124 -1.73 19.07 -1.99
N PRO A 125 -2.19 19.80 -3.02
CA PRO A 125 -2.36 19.24 -4.37
C PRO A 125 -1.06 18.61 -4.87
N GLY A 126 -1.15 17.43 -5.49
CA GLY A 126 0.01 16.69 -6.03
C GLY A 126 0.83 15.90 -4.99
N LEU A 127 0.58 16.07 -3.69
CA LEU A 127 1.32 15.35 -2.65
C LEU A 127 1.20 13.83 -2.77
N ALA A 128 0.00 13.33 -3.07
CA ALA A 128 -0.25 11.89 -3.15
C ALA A 128 0.60 11.20 -4.22
N SER A 129 0.63 11.76 -5.44
CA SER A 129 1.40 11.19 -6.53
C SER A 129 2.91 11.35 -6.30
N GLN A 130 3.35 12.47 -5.72
CA GLN A 130 4.75 12.66 -5.33
C GLN A 130 5.20 11.60 -4.30
N ILE A 131 4.39 11.33 -3.28
CA ILE A 131 4.65 10.30 -2.27
C ILE A 131 4.78 8.92 -2.93
N LEU A 132 3.82 8.55 -3.78
CA LEU A 132 3.80 7.26 -4.48
C LEU A 132 5.04 7.09 -5.37
N GLY A 133 5.42 8.12 -6.13
CA GLY A 133 6.60 8.07 -6.99
C GLY A 133 7.91 7.99 -6.21
N ARG A 134 8.01 8.66 -5.06
CA ARG A 134 9.23 8.62 -4.23
C ARG A 134 9.36 7.31 -3.46
N VAL A 135 8.28 6.81 -2.85
CA VAL A 135 8.35 5.55 -2.10
C VAL A 135 8.66 4.36 -3.01
N ALA A 136 8.19 4.37 -4.27
CA ALA A 136 8.54 3.33 -5.22
C ALA A 136 10.05 3.23 -5.53
N ARG A 137 10.81 4.32 -5.32
CA ARG A 137 12.28 4.31 -5.46
C ARG A 137 12.99 3.80 -4.20
N GLN A 138 12.44 4.09 -3.03
CA GLN A 138 13.05 3.73 -1.74
C GLN A 138 12.71 2.30 -1.30
N LEU A 139 11.44 1.91 -1.40
CA LEU A 139 10.90 0.65 -0.91
C LEU A 139 11.71 -0.59 -1.35
N PRO A 140 12.16 -0.74 -2.61
CA PRO A 140 12.89 -1.94 -3.01
C PRO A 140 14.20 -2.14 -2.24
N SER A 141 14.88 -1.05 -1.88
CA SER A 141 16.11 -1.12 -1.08
C SER A 141 15.81 -1.42 0.38
N ASP A 142 14.79 -0.79 0.98
CA ASP A 142 14.37 -1.08 2.35
C ASP A 142 13.91 -2.55 2.49
N TRP A 143 13.22 -3.07 1.48
CA TRP A 143 12.76 -4.46 1.44
C TRP A 143 13.92 -5.45 1.34
N GLN A 144 14.92 -5.18 0.50
CA GLN A 144 16.14 -5.98 0.43
C GLN A 144 16.86 -6.02 1.77
N THR A 145 17.08 -4.86 2.40
CA THR A 145 17.76 -4.77 3.69
C THR A 145 17.03 -5.57 4.77
N ARG A 146 15.69 -5.57 4.75
CA ARG A 146 14.89 -6.24 5.76
C ARG A 146 14.67 -7.74 5.52
N TYR A 147 14.51 -8.15 4.26
CA TYR A 147 14.03 -9.49 3.91
C TYR A 147 14.96 -10.27 2.96
N GLY A 148 16.05 -9.65 2.49
CA GLY A 148 17.04 -10.32 1.64
C GLY A 148 16.68 -10.42 0.16
N TYR A 149 15.56 -9.85 -0.29
CA TYR A 149 15.17 -9.83 -1.71
C TYR A 149 14.55 -8.48 -2.12
N ARG A 150 14.64 -8.15 -3.42
CA ARG A 150 14.08 -6.92 -4.01
C ARG A 150 12.75 -7.21 -4.70
N PRO A 151 11.64 -6.57 -4.30
CA PRO A 151 10.40 -6.64 -5.06
C PRO A 151 10.56 -5.95 -6.42
N VAL A 152 9.85 -6.45 -7.43
CA VAL A 152 9.94 -5.98 -8.82
C VAL A 152 8.64 -5.34 -9.32
N LEU A 153 7.56 -5.48 -8.56
CA LEU A 153 6.25 -4.94 -8.90
C LEU A 153 5.48 -4.54 -7.64
N LEU A 154 4.81 -3.39 -7.67
CA LEU A 154 3.80 -3.03 -6.68
C LEU A 154 2.40 -3.28 -7.23
N GLU A 155 1.49 -3.61 -6.33
CA GLU A 155 0.06 -3.64 -6.57
C GLU A 155 -0.70 -2.85 -5.50
N THR A 156 -1.88 -2.36 -5.86
CA THR A 156 -2.83 -1.77 -4.90
C THR A 156 -4.26 -1.96 -5.40
N PHE A 157 -5.20 -1.82 -4.48
CA PHE A 157 -6.62 -2.01 -4.74
C PHE A 157 -7.40 -0.79 -4.26
N VAL A 158 -7.97 -0.04 -5.22
CA VAL A 158 -8.68 1.21 -4.95
C VAL A 158 -10.18 0.96 -5.05
N GLU A 159 -10.91 1.18 -3.96
CA GLU A 159 -12.37 1.00 -3.94
C GLU A 159 -13.07 2.00 -4.89
N THR A 160 -13.92 1.46 -5.76
CA THR A 160 -14.72 2.23 -6.74
C THR A 160 -16.22 1.97 -6.48
N PRO A 161 -17.09 3.00 -6.52
CA PRO A 161 -16.86 4.37 -6.98
C PRO A 161 -16.29 5.33 -5.91
N ARG A 162 -15.97 4.85 -4.70
CA ARG A 162 -15.53 5.70 -3.58
C ARG A 162 -14.34 6.59 -3.93
N PHE A 163 -13.36 6.06 -4.68
CA PHE A 163 -12.18 6.79 -5.11
C PHE A 163 -11.96 6.66 -6.62
N ARG A 164 -11.48 7.72 -7.26
CA ARG A 164 -11.21 7.76 -8.71
C ARG A 164 -9.80 7.27 -9.10
N GLY A 165 -8.95 6.92 -8.14
CA GLY A 165 -7.56 6.48 -8.40
C GLY A 165 -6.65 7.54 -9.05
N THR A 166 -7.01 8.83 -9.00
CA THR A 166 -6.31 9.91 -9.72
C THR A 166 -4.84 10.05 -9.33
N SER A 167 -4.52 9.89 -8.03
CA SER A 167 -3.14 9.94 -7.54
C SER A 167 -2.27 8.81 -8.08
N TYR A 168 -2.83 7.61 -8.21
CA TYR A 168 -2.14 6.46 -8.77
C TYR A 168 -1.87 6.67 -10.27
N ARG A 169 -2.88 7.12 -11.03
CA ARG A 169 -2.69 7.49 -12.44
C ARG A 169 -1.62 8.58 -12.61
N ALA A 170 -1.67 9.64 -11.82
CA ALA A 170 -0.70 10.73 -11.86
C ALA A 170 0.72 10.30 -11.45
N ALA A 171 0.84 9.21 -10.67
CA ALA A 171 2.12 8.58 -10.33
C ALA A 171 2.57 7.51 -11.33
N ASN A 172 1.94 7.43 -12.52
CA ASN A 172 2.24 6.44 -13.57
C ASN A 172 1.98 4.98 -13.18
N TRP A 173 1.01 4.74 -12.28
CA TRP A 173 0.51 3.37 -12.06
C TRP A 173 -0.39 2.96 -13.22
N ILE A 174 -0.37 1.67 -13.53
CA ILE A 174 -1.09 1.05 -14.65
C ILE A 174 -2.37 0.41 -14.11
N LEU A 175 -3.53 0.91 -14.54
CA LEU A 175 -4.81 0.26 -14.28
C LEU A 175 -4.94 -0.99 -15.15
N VAL A 176 -5.05 -2.17 -14.52
CA VAL A 176 -5.09 -3.46 -15.25
C VAL A 176 -6.45 -4.13 -15.25
N GLY A 177 -7.40 -3.60 -14.47
CA GLY A 177 -8.77 -4.08 -14.42
C GLY A 177 -9.37 -3.96 -13.02
N GLN A 178 -10.43 -4.72 -12.75
CA GLN A 178 -11.20 -4.63 -11.51
C GLN A 178 -11.35 -6.00 -10.83
N THR A 179 -11.50 -5.99 -9.51
CA THR A 179 -11.93 -7.17 -8.76
C THR A 179 -13.38 -7.52 -9.08
N GLN A 180 -13.78 -8.77 -8.93
CA GLN A 180 -15.18 -9.20 -9.16
C GLN A 180 -16.12 -8.92 -7.98
N GLY A 181 -15.68 -8.18 -6.96
CA GLY A 181 -16.50 -7.90 -5.76
C GLY A 181 -16.82 -9.15 -4.92
N ARG A 182 -15.98 -10.19 -4.98
CA ARG A 182 -16.17 -11.44 -4.23
C ARG A 182 -15.36 -11.42 -2.93
N GLY A 183 -16.03 -11.56 -1.79
CA GLY A 183 -15.36 -11.76 -0.50
C GLY A 183 -14.72 -13.15 -0.41
N LYS A 184 -13.72 -13.31 0.47
CA LYS A 184 -13.04 -14.60 0.70
C LYS A 184 -14.00 -15.73 1.13
N LEU A 185 -15.11 -15.39 1.78
CA LEU A 185 -16.15 -16.31 2.26
C LEU A 185 -17.50 -16.06 1.58
N GLY A 186 -17.53 -15.26 0.51
CA GLY A 186 -18.79 -14.86 -0.13
C GLY A 186 -19.38 -15.97 -1.00
N PRO A 187 -20.71 -16.01 -1.17
CA PRO A 187 -21.36 -16.95 -2.08
C PRO A 187 -20.83 -16.76 -3.50
N ALA A 188 -20.58 -17.88 -4.19
CA ALA A 188 -20.13 -17.87 -5.57
C ALA A 188 -21.11 -17.08 -6.46
N LYS A 189 -20.58 -16.35 -7.43
CA LYS A 189 -21.34 -15.56 -8.43
C LYS A 189 -22.10 -14.32 -7.91
N LYS A 190 -22.04 -13.98 -6.61
CA LYS A 190 -22.63 -12.72 -6.08
C LYS A 190 -21.57 -11.73 -5.61
N ILE A 191 -21.81 -10.46 -5.90
CA ILE A 191 -21.03 -9.36 -5.32
C ILE A 191 -21.36 -9.31 -3.82
N SER A 192 -20.33 -9.42 -3.00
CA SER A 192 -20.43 -9.46 -1.53
C SER A 192 -19.48 -8.46 -0.86
N VAL A 193 -18.56 -7.86 -1.61
CA VAL A 193 -17.66 -6.80 -1.15
C VAL A 193 -17.52 -5.73 -2.23
N PRO A 194 -17.13 -4.49 -1.87
CA PRO A 194 -16.91 -3.43 -2.84
C PRO A 194 -15.93 -3.83 -3.94
N ILE A 195 -16.25 -3.45 -5.17
CA ILE A 195 -15.36 -3.59 -6.33
C ILE A 195 -14.18 -2.65 -6.15
N LYS A 196 -13.00 -3.12 -6.52
CA LYS A 196 -11.76 -2.34 -6.49
C LYS A 196 -11.10 -2.34 -7.85
N ASP A 197 -10.62 -1.18 -8.27
CA ASP A 197 -9.67 -1.03 -9.35
C ASP A 197 -8.31 -1.60 -8.92
N ILE A 198 -7.65 -2.32 -9.81
CA ILE A 198 -6.35 -2.94 -9.58
C ILE A 198 -5.31 -2.13 -10.33
N TRP A 199 -4.40 -1.53 -9.58
CA TRP A 199 -3.32 -0.71 -10.13
C TRP A 199 -1.98 -1.39 -9.86
N LEU A 200 -1.10 -1.37 -10.87
CA LEU A 200 0.25 -1.93 -10.78
C LEU A 200 1.31 -0.87 -11.03
N TYR A 201 2.47 -1.00 -10.39
CA TYR A 201 3.62 -0.13 -10.65
C TYR A 201 4.92 -0.95 -10.78
N PRO A 202 5.50 -1.03 -11.98
CA PRO A 202 6.78 -1.71 -12.19
C PRO A 202 7.92 -1.05 -11.41
N LEU A 203 8.65 -1.82 -10.61
CA LEU A 203 9.85 -1.38 -9.88
C LEU A 203 11.15 -1.70 -10.65
N ALA A 204 11.08 -2.64 -11.59
CA ALA A 204 12.17 -3.00 -12.49
C ALA A 204 11.67 -2.97 -13.94
N ARG A 205 12.51 -2.50 -14.88
CA ARG A 205 12.14 -2.45 -16.31
C ARG A 205 11.84 -3.84 -16.88
N ASN A 206 12.57 -4.85 -16.44
CA ASN A 206 12.44 -6.24 -16.84
C ASN A 206 11.60 -7.09 -15.87
N PHE A 207 10.70 -6.46 -15.07
CA PHE A 207 9.93 -7.18 -14.05
C PHE A 207 9.20 -8.42 -14.59
N ARG A 208 8.66 -8.36 -15.82
CA ARG A 208 7.98 -9.49 -16.47
C ARG A 208 8.90 -10.69 -16.61
N GLN A 209 10.11 -10.47 -17.16
CA GLN A 209 11.10 -11.53 -17.32
C GLN A 209 11.44 -12.15 -15.97
N ILE A 210 11.66 -11.34 -14.93
CA ILE A 210 11.96 -11.84 -13.57
C ILE A 210 10.80 -12.68 -13.01
N LEU A 211 9.55 -12.27 -13.27
CA LEU A 211 8.35 -12.97 -12.78
C LEU A 211 7.97 -14.21 -13.61
N THR A 212 8.45 -14.32 -14.85
CA THR A 212 8.13 -15.44 -15.77
C THR A 212 9.33 -16.34 -16.05
N GLN A 213 10.50 -16.09 -15.46
CA GLN A 213 11.64 -16.99 -15.54
C GLN A 213 11.28 -18.33 -14.89
N GLN A 214 11.65 -19.43 -15.56
CA GLN A 214 11.64 -20.75 -14.93
C GLN A 214 12.75 -20.77 -13.88
N SER A 215 12.44 -21.30 -12.69
CA SER A 215 13.43 -21.56 -11.65
C SER A 215 14.22 -22.82 -11.99
#